data_AF-A0A8I2FWM1-F1
#
_entry.id   AF-A0A8I2FWM1-F1
#
_cell.length_a   1.000
_cell.length_b   1.000
_cell.length_c   1.000
_cell.angle_alpha   90.00
_cell.angle_beta   90.00
_cell.angle_gamma   90.00
#
_symmetry.space_group_name_H-M   'P 1'
#
loop_
_entity.id
_entity.type
_entity.pdbx_description
1 polymer ?
#
loop_
_entity_poly.entity_id
_entity_poly.type
_entity_poly.pdbx_seq_one_letter_code
_entity_poly.pdbx_strand_id
1 'polypeptide(L)'
;MMIIIKAAQHIYGNVEKEFSPNKVGGFQTLFYTKALLTEEESEEIEERLVYHQSDTNPVKWLFFSLATEKIVVTRIVPLADVDQFGRVGSYLANSIILSLEDFNKVGCNPFIIFDLVAKRYLENTSRALEIGDAKSANIDEITLEIDEENLKIMEKEIVSEVQKWDTEELKKISHYTVNVLELKDKREALVFSGTPGQITNALKIAFMFVPGKIRLNCSFDTYFHECNLVGTYFWAIGYPEVSEAAPHLPIVDAAQKKITAELPYDVSPYEKWVYDCITRQEFLEIVLHNSAAWELQELLLDNPFDEQIIRDALSHLPANSLQQISKAYYTPLVRKINKRLEETIGIKLTSRVIDRFSSDSNRQPKRLFYALLDGFDLEELADELYDNFKGKIKDKPDRQEIIELQAFLKKTKHDYLDIFLAVWYEDDAALSKHLDQLPDTSSREIVELLVKESSIPMDRLISAVKIDVFLKIFVNYSQSDAKIRTHLPDLIKKLIKIKQYEKLAELCPVVNQLDIKQVKTIKKILEKQAQKLPEEFIKSLNDRLAFLTESTKTKNSKGPVKNFLKKFKF
;
A
#
# COMPACT_ATOMS: atom_id res chain seq x y z
N MET A 1 12.61 -5.64 -26.34
CA MET A 1 13.80 -4.78 -26.14
C MET A 1 15.03 -5.66 -26.07
N MET A 2 16.20 -5.19 -26.50
CA MET A 2 17.46 -5.93 -26.34
C MET A 2 18.25 -5.27 -25.23
N ILE A 3 18.65 -6.05 -24.22
CA ILE A 3 19.52 -5.60 -23.13
C ILE A 3 20.95 -5.98 -23.49
N ILE A 4 21.86 -5.00 -23.47
CA ILE A 4 23.29 -5.21 -23.72
C ILE A 4 24.03 -4.97 -22.41
N ILE A 5 24.82 -5.96 -22.00
CA ILE A 5 25.65 -5.93 -20.80
C ILE A 5 27.10 -6.13 -21.21
N LYS A 6 27.99 -5.29 -20.68
CA LYS A 6 29.43 -5.51 -20.78
C LYS A 6 29.93 -6.10 -19.47
N ALA A 7 30.68 -7.18 -19.55
CA ALA A 7 31.21 -7.84 -18.37
C ALA A 7 32.72 -8.07 -18.50
N ALA A 8 33.42 -7.83 -17.40
CA ALA A 8 34.81 -8.21 -17.26
C ALA A 8 34.93 -9.73 -17.05
N GLN A 9 36.10 -10.27 -17.34
CA GLN A 9 36.45 -11.65 -17.06
C GLN A 9 37.60 -11.72 -16.08
N HIS A 10 37.62 -12.77 -15.27
CA HIS A 10 38.73 -13.16 -14.41
C HIS A 10 38.89 -14.68 -14.48
N ILE A 11 40.12 -15.14 -14.69
CA ILE A 11 40.45 -16.54 -14.84
C ILE A 11 41.54 -16.88 -13.84
N TYR A 12 41.24 -17.83 -12.96
CA TYR A 12 42.14 -18.33 -11.94
C TYR A 12 42.29 -19.84 -12.05
N GLY A 13 43.51 -20.34 -11.89
CA GLY A 13 43.74 -21.77 -11.95
C GLY A 13 45.17 -22.14 -11.66
N ASN A 14 45.42 -23.45 -11.59
CA ASN A 14 46.75 -23.99 -11.42
C ASN A 14 47.44 -24.13 -12.78
N VAL A 15 48.61 -23.53 -12.94
CA VAL A 15 49.43 -23.65 -14.15
C VAL A 15 50.89 -23.87 -13.81
N GLU A 16 51.61 -24.54 -14.70
CA GLU A 16 53.05 -24.65 -14.59
C GLU A 16 53.72 -23.31 -14.92
N LYS A 17 54.91 -23.11 -14.35
CA LYS A 17 55.67 -21.86 -14.46
C LYS A 17 55.89 -21.41 -15.91
N GLU A 18 56.04 -22.36 -16.83
CA GLU A 18 56.30 -22.10 -18.25
C GLU A 18 55.07 -21.62 -19.03
N PHE A 19 53.88 -21.93 -18.54
CA PHE A 19 52.60 -21.51 -19.14
C PHE A 19 51.99 -20.30 -18.43
N SER A 20 52.49 -19.94 -17.24
CA SER A 20 52.03 -18.78 -16.48
C SER A 20 52.45 -17.45 -17.12
N PRO A 21 51.51 -16.51 -17.33
CA PRO A 21 51.82 -15.13 -17.71
C PRO A 21 52.77 -14.42 -16.72
N ASN A 22 52.66 -14.77 -15.44
CA ASN A 22 53.47 -14.18 -14.36
C ASN A 22 54.79 -14.93 -14.12
N LYS A 23 55.07 -16.01 -14.86
CA LYS A 23 56.24 -16.89 -14.69
C LYS A 23 56.35 -17.46 -13.27
N VAL A 24 55.21 -17.72 -12.64
CA VAL A 24 55.08 -18.39 -11.33
C VAL A 24 54.30 -19.68 -11.55
N GLY A 25 54.64 -20.76 -10.84
CA GLY A 25 53.86 -22.00 -10.89
C GLY A 25 52.85 -22.06 -9.74
N GLY A 26 51.78 -22.83 -9.91
CA GLY A 26 50.74 -22.99 -8.89
C GLY A 26 49.47 -22.21 -9.20
N PHE A 27 48.58 -22.15 -8.21
CA PHE A 27 47.34 -21.40 -8.27
C PHE A 27 47.60 -19.90 -8.31
N GLN A 28 47.06 -19.24 -9.33
CA GLN A 28 47.17 -17.79 -9.52
C GLN A 28 46.11 -17.31 -10.50
N THR A 29 45.89 -15.99 -10.53
CA THR A 29 45.18 -15.36 -11.64
C THR A 29 46.01 -15.44 -12.91
N LEU A 30 45.44 -16.05 -13.93
CA LEU A 30 46.02 -16.17 -15.26
C LEU A 30 45.76 -14.89 -16.06
N PHE A 31 44.49 -14.48 -16.13
CA PHE A 31 44.07 -13.32 -16.90
C PHE A 31 42.89 -12.63 -16.22
N TYR A 32 42.83 -11.31 -16.33
CA TYR A 32 41.63 -10.55 -16.01
C TYR A 32 41.52 -9.31 -16.91
N THR A 33 40.30 -8.79 -17.07
CA THR A 33 40.05 -7.61 -17.92
C THR A 33 40.54 -6.34 -17.24
N LYS A 34 41.80 -5.97 -17.46
CA LYS A 34 42.49 -4.85 -16.78
C LYS A 34 41.83 -3.49 -16.99
N ALA A 35 41.07 -3.33 -18.08
CA ALA A 35 40.33 -2.10 -18.35
C ALA A 35 39.14 -1.89 -17.39
N LEU A 36 38.62 -2.96 -16.78
CA LEU A 36 37.40 -2.95 -15.97
C LEU A 36 37.61 -3.44 -14.54
N LEU A 37 38.74 -4.10 -14.25
CA LEU A 37 39.07 -4.65 -12.94
C LEU A 37 40.42 -4.14 -12.46
N THR A 38 40.45 -3.76 -11.19
CA THR A 38 41.68 -3.43 -10.45
C THR A 38 42.38 -4.70 -9.97
N GLU A 39 43.63 -4.56 -9.53
CA GLU A 39 44.39 -5.68 -8.96
C GLU A 39 43.79 -6.10 -7.61
N GLU A 40 43.39 -5.14 -6.78
CA GLU A 40 42.76 -5.39 -5.49
C GLU A 40 41.41 -6.13 -5.63
N GLU A 41 40.62 -5.81 -6.66
CA GLU A 41 39.40 -6.56 -6.98
C GLU A 41 39.70 -7.99 -7.45
N SER A 42 40.80 -8.19 -8.19
CA SER A 42 41.25 -9.54 -8.58
C SER A 42 41.61 -10.36 -7.33
N GLU A 43 42.37 -9.79 -6.41
CA GLU A 43 42.75 -10.44 -5.14
C GLU A 43 41.49 -10.79 -4.31
N GLU A 44 40.52 -9.86 -4.19
CA GLU A 44 39.26 -10.10 -3.48
C GLU A 44 38.41 -11.23 -4.10
N ILE A 45 38.51 -11.42 -5.42
CA ILE A 45 37.89 -12.56 -6.10
C ILE A 45 38.61 -13.85 -5.71
N GLU A 46 39.94 -13.89 -5.81
CA GLU A 46 40.78 -15.06 -5.53
C GLU A 46 40.53 -15.65 -4.13
N GLU A 47 40.37 -14.79 -3.11
CA GLU A 47 40.07 -15.21 -1.74
C GLU A 47 38.79 -16.04 -1.61
N ARG A 48 37.86 -15.93 -2.57
CA ARG A 48 36.58 -16.66 -2.60
C ARG A 48 36.59 -17.87 -3.54
N LEU A 49 37.63 -18.08 -4.34
CA LEU A 49 37.71 -19.15 -5.35
C LEU A 49 38.17 -20.50 -4.78
N VAL A 50 37.93 -20.76 -3.50
CA VAL A 50 38.38 -21.99 -2.82
C VAL A 50 37.63 -23.21 -3.36
N TYR A 51 38.35 -24.27 -3.70
CA TYR A 51 37.79 -25.55 -4.13
C TYR A 51 38.57 -26.72 -3.53
N HIS A 52 37.89 -27.53 -2.70
CA HIS A 52 38.42 -28.77 -2.14
C HIS A 52 37.92 -29.96 -2.95
N GLN A 53 38.84 -30.79 -3.44
CA GLN A 53 38.46 -31.99 -4.18
C GLN A 53 37.68 -32.98 -3.32
N SER A 54 36.77 -33.72 -3.94
CA SER A 54 36.06 -34.86 -3.36
C SER A 54 35.95 -35.97 -4.38
N ASP A 55 35.43 -37.13 -3.99
CA ASP A 55 35.26 -38.28 -4.89
C ASP A 55 34.38 -37.96 -6.12
N THR A 56 33.48 -36.98 -6.00
CA THR A 56 32.57 -36.61 -7.09
C THR A 56 33.08 -35.44 -7.94
N ASN A 57 34.05 -34.67 -7.44
CA ASN A 57 34.62 -33.48 -8.09
C ASN A 57 33.57 -32.69 -8.91
N PRO A 58 32.58 -32.09 -8.25
CA PRO A 58 31.48 -31.43 -8.94
C PRO A 58 31.89 -30.10 -9.59
N VAL A 59 31.17 -29.68 -10.62
CA VAL A 59 31.18 -28.28 -11.06
C VAL A 59 30.55 -27.41 -9.96
N LYS A 60 31.24 -26.34 -9.58
CA LYS A 60 30.83 -25.40 -8.53
C LYS A 60 30.43 -24.05 -9.13
N TRP A 61 29.39 -23.45 -8.59
CA TRP A 61 28.92 -22.12 -8.95
C TRP A 61 28.98 -21.19 -7.74
N LEU A 62 29.48 -19.97 -7.94
CA LEU A 62 29.57 -18.94 -6.90
C LEU A 62 28.87 -17.66 -7.36
N PHE A 63 28.21 -16.99 -6.43
CA PHE A 63 27.68 -15.64 -6.62
C PHE A 63 27.99 -14.78 -5.39
N PHE A 64 28.56 -13.60 -5.59
CA PHE A 64 28.83 -12.63 -4.53
C PHE A 64 29.04 -11.22 -5.10
N SER A 65 29.12 -10.23 -4.21
CA SER A 65 29.47 -8.85 -4.53
C SER A 65 30.84 -8.50 -3.96
N LEU A 66 31.59 -7.68 -4.70
CA LEU A 66 32.85 -7.08 -4.25
C LEU A 66 32.62 -5.90 -3.32
N ALA A 67 33.67 -5.43 -2.65
CA ALA A 67 33.63 -4.20 -1.87
C ALA A 67 33.28 -2.97 -2.73
N THR A 68 33.56 -3.02 -4.04
CA THR A 68 33.21 -2.00 -5.03
C THR A 68 31.78 -2.14 -5.59
N GLU A 69 30.96 -3.01 -5.00
CA GLU A 69 29.58 -3.34 -5.41
C GLU A 69 29.46 -4.03 -6.79
N LYS A 70 30.59 -4.33 -7.46
CA LYS A 70 30.59 -5.17 -8.65
C LYS A 70 30.13 -6.58 -8.32
N ILE A 71 29.46 -7.19 -9.29
CA ILE A 71 28.78 -8.47 -9.13
C ILE A 71 29.59 -9.57 -9.79
N VAL A 72 29.89 -10.62 -9.04
CA VAL A 72 30.71 -11.74 -9.52
C VAL A 72 29.86 -12.99 -9.61
N VAL A 73 29.81 -13.59 -10.80
CA VAL A 73 29.29 -14.94 -11.02
C VAL A 73 30.42 -15.82 -11.52
N THR A 74 30.65 -16.94 -10.85
CA THR A 74 31.80 -17.81 -11.14
C THR A 74 31.37 -19.23 -11.39
N ARG A 75 32.01 -19.87 -12.36
CA ARG A 75 32.02 -21.32 -12.54
C ARG A 75 33.41 -21.85 -12.21
N ILE A 76 33.47 -22.86 -11.35
CA ILE A 76 34.70 -23.60 -11.04
C ILE A 76 34.54 -25.03 -11.54
N VAL A 77 35.47 -25.45 -12.39
CA VAL A 77 35.55 -26.82 -12.91
C VAL A 77 36.80 -27.50 -12.38
N PRO A 78 36.69 -28.73 -11.83
CA PRO A 78 37.86 -29.52 -11.49
C PRO A 78 38.53 -30.00 -12.78
N LEU A 79 39.85 -30.04 -12.76
CA LEU A 79 40.65 -30.53 -13.88
C LEU A 79 41.07 -31.97 -13.59
N ALA A 80 40.98 -32.82 -14.62
CA ALA A 80 41.42 -34.21 -14.53
C ALA A 80 42.95 -34.35 -14.47
N ASP A 81 43.66 -33.29 -14.84
CA ASP A 81 45.12 -33.27 -14.94
C ASP A 81 45.75 -33.34 -13.55
N VAL A 82 46.55 -34.39 -13.33
CA VAL A 82 47.57 -34.42 -12.28
C VAL A 82 48.72 -33.53 -12.72
N ASP A 83 49.24 -32.73 -11.79
CA ASP A 83 50.43 -31.94 -12.11
C ASP A 83 51.66 -32.84 -12.37
N GLN A 84 52.77 -32.26 -12.82
CA GLN A 84 54.02 -33.00 -13.07
C GLN A 84 54.55 -33.80 -11.86
N PHE A 85 54.05 -33.54 -10.65
CA PHE A 85 54.40 -34.23 -9.40
C PHE A 85 53.34 -35.26 -8.96
N GLY A 86 52.34 -35.52 -9.79
CA GLY A 86 51.25 -36.46 -9.50
C GLY A 86 50.24 -35.93 -8.48
N ARG A 87 50.27 -34.63 -8.15
CA ARG A 87 49.31 -34.02 -7.22
C ARG A 87 48.00 -33.81 -7.95
N VAL A 88 46.96 -34.39 -7.38
CA VAL A 88 45.56 -34.06 -7.67
C VAL A 88 45.21 -32.76 -6.95
N GLY A 89 44.16 -32.07 -7.37
CA GLY A 89 43.72 -30.83 -6.72
C GLY A 89 43.42 -29.70 -7.69
N SER A 90 43.86 -29.80 -8.94
CA SER A 90 43.77 -28.72 -9.91
C SER A 90 42.33 -28.40 -10.28
N TYR A 91 42.02 -27.12 -10.40
CA TYR A 91 40.75 -26.61 -10.88
C TYR A 91 40.97 -25.33 -11.69
N LEU A 92 39.97 -24.98 -12.49
CA LEU A 92 39.89 -23.73 -13.22
C LEU A 92 38.64 -22.99 -12.78
N ALA A 93 38.80 -21.76 -12.32
CA ALA A 93 37.74 -20.84 -12.03
C ALA A 93 37.67 -19.77 -13.11
N ASN A 94 36.49 -19.55 -13.66
CA ASN A 94 36.20 -18.48 -14.59
C ASN A 94 35.07 -17.64 -14.00
N SER A 95 35.38 -16.40 -13.68
CA SER A 95 34.47 -15.42 -13.13
C SER A 95 34.08 -14.41 -14.21
N ILE A 96 32.79 -14.07 -14.24
CA ILE A 96 32.22 -12.97 -15.03
C ILE A 96 31.81 -11.87 -14.05
N ILE A 97 32.30 -10.66 -14.28
CA ILE A 97 32.10 -9.54 -13.37
C ILE A 97 31.29 -8.44 -14.06
N LEU A 98 30.20 -8.02 -13.43
CA LEU A 98 29.28 -7.01 -13.93
C LEU A 98 29.31 -5.76 -13.05
N SER A 99 29.03 -4.61 -13.66
CA SER A 99 28.66 -3.42 -12.91
C SER A 99 27.30 -3.65 -12.21
N LEU A 100 27.05 -2.93 -11.10
CA LEU A 100 25.76 -2.97 -10.44
C LEU A 100 24.63 -2.50 -11.37
N GLU A 101 24.88 -1.45 -12.16
CA GLU A 101 23.93 -0.93 -13.14
C GLU A 101 23.52 -1.99 -14.17
N ASP A 102 24.49 -2.73 -14.72
CA ASP A 102 24.20 -3.79 -15.68
C ASP A 102 23.46 -4.96 -15.05
N PHE A 103 23.80 -5.31 -13.80
CA PHE A 103 23.09 -6.37 -13.09
C PHE A 103 21.66 -6.00 -12.72
N ASN A 104 21.39 -4.72 -12.45
CA ASN A 104 20.03 -4.21 -12.24
C ASN A 104 19.14 -4.39 -13.49
N LYS A 105 19.71 -4.33 -14.70
CA LYS A 105 18.96 -4.54 -15.96
C LYS A 105 18.36 -5.95 -16.07
N VAL A 106 18.91 -6.93 -15.35
CA VAL A 106 18.39 -8.30 -15.27
C VAL A 106 17.72 -8.59 -13.92
N GLY A 107 17.26 -7.56 -13.21
CA GLY A 107 16.53 -7.69 -11.96
C GLY A 107 17.35 -8.32 -10.83
N CYS A 108 18.67 -8.11 -10.83
CA CYS A 108 19.60 -8.68 -9.85
C CYS A 108 19.52 -10.22 -9.72
N ASN A 109 19.27 -10.93 -10.82
CA ASN A 109 19.19 -12.40 -10.81
C ASN A 109 20.44 -13.03 -11.45
N PRO A 110 21.31 -13.70 -10.67
CA PRO A 110 22.55 -14.26 -11.19
C PRO A 110 22.34 -15.45 -12.12
N PHE A 111 21.20 -16.15 -12.01
CA PHE A 111 20.90 -17.31 -12.85
C PHE A 111 20.67 -16.97 -14.31
N ILE A 112 20.18 -15.76 -14.59
CA ILE A 112 20.13 -15.22 -15.96
C ILE A 112 21.53 -15.19 -16.54
N ILE A 113 22.50 -14.69 -15.78
CA ILE A 113 23.89 -14.62 -16.26
C ILE A 113 24.49 -16.02 -16.41
N PHE A 114 24.32 -16.91 -15.43
CA PHE A 114 24.82 -18.29 -15.51
C PHE A 114 24.33 -19.02 -16.78
N ASP A 115 23.03 -18.94 -17.07
CA ASP A 115 22.44 -19.65 -18.21
C ASP A 115 22.89 -19.02 -19.55
N LEU A 116 23.01 -17.68 -19.63
CA LEU A 116 23.47 -16.99 -20.83
C LEU A 116 24.94 -17.24 -21.16
N VAL A 117 25.80 -17.28 -20.14
CA VAL A 117 27.25 -17.48 -20.31
C VAL A 117 27.68 -18.92 -20.16
N ALA A 118 26.75 -19.86 -19.99
CA ALA A 118 27.02 -21.29 -19.82
C ALA A 118 28.01 -21.84 -20.87
N LYS A 119 27.86 -21.42 -22.14
CA LYS A 119 28.72 -21.83 -23.27
C LYS A 119 30.02 -21.03 -23.40
N ARG A 120 30.17 -19.95 -22.64
CA ARG A 120 31.36 -19.08 -22.64
C ARG A 120 32.33 -19.42 -21.52
N TYR A 121 31.86 -20.07 -20.46
CA TYR A 121 32.74 -20.54 -19.41
C TYR A 121 33.78 -21.53 -19.94
N LEU A 122 35.00 -21.35 -19.47
CA LEU A 122 36.11 -22.22 -19.79
C LEU A 122 36.01 -23.56 -19.07
N GLU A 123 36.47 -24.61 -19.74
CA GLU A 123 36.45 -25.99 -19.22
C GLU A 123 37.84 -26.55 -18.94
N ASN A 124 38.89 -25.90 -19.45
CA ASN A 124 40.28 -26.33 -19.30
C ASN A 124 41.25 -25.15 -19.46
N THR A 125 42.46 -25.33 -18.93
CA THR A 125 43.52 -24.33 -18.93
C THR A 125 44.00 -23.99 -20.34
N SER A 126 44.08 -24.97 -21.26
CA SER A 126 44.54 -24.72 -22.63
C SER A 126 43.70 -23.66 -23.33
N ARG A 127 42.36 -23.77 -23.20
CA ARG A 127 41.46 -22.78 -23.76
C ARG A 127 41.60 -21.40 -23.11
N ALA A 128 41.88 -21.34 -21.80
CA ALA A 128 42.17 -20.09 -21.12
C ALA A 128 43.40 -19.38 -21.71
N LEU A 129 44.49 -20.15 -21.92
CA LEU A 129 45.74 -19.64 -22.49
C LEU A 129 45.61 -19.21 -23.95
N GLU A 130 44.69 -19.82 -24.72
CA GLU A 130 44.42 -19.44 -26.11
C GLU A 130 43.74 -18.07 -26.25
N ILE A 131 42.91 -17.67 -25.27
CA ILE A 131 42.11 -16.45 -25.37
C ILE A 131 42.69 -15.27 -24.58
N GLY A 132 43.59 -15.53 -23.62
CA GLY A 132 44.28 -14.50 -22.85
C GLY A 132 45.56 -14.02 -23.51
N ASP A 133 45.93 -12.75 -23.27
CA ASP A 133 47.23 -12.22 -23.69
C ASP A 133 48.29 -12.48 -22.61
N ALA A 134 49.12 -13.49 -22.84
CA ALA A 134 50.19 -13.89 -21.92
C ALA A 134 51.22 -12.79 -21.62
N LYS A 135 51.37 -11.76 -22.49
CA LYS A 135 52.34 -10.68 -22.24
C LYS A 135 51.83 -9.64 -21.25
N SER A 136 50.53 -9.36 -21.27
CA SER A 136 49.91 -8.34 -20.44
C SER A 136 49.09 -8.92 -19.28
N ALA A 137 48.90 -10.25 -19.24
CA ALA A 137 47.95 -10.93 -18.35
C ALA A 137 46.52 -10.35 -18.47
N ASN A 138 46.16 -9.85 -19.66
CA ASN A 138 44.85 -9.28 -19.94
C ASN A 138 43.97 -10.29 -20.68
N ILE A 139 42.66 -10.17 -20.50
CA ILE A 139 41.64 -10.82 -21.34
C ILE A 139 40.55 -9.81 -21.68
N ASP A 140 40.04 -9.88 -22.91
CA ASP A 140 39.02 -8.96 -23.39
C ASP A 140 37.71 -9.07 -22.58
N GLU A 141 36.97 -7.96 -22.51
CA GLU A 141 35.61 -7.96 -21.97
C GLU A 141 34.67 -8.80 -22.84
N ILE A 142 33.57 -9.28 -22.27
CA ILE A 142 32.51 -9.95 -23.02
C ILE A 142 31.25 -9.10 -23.09
N THR A 143 30.62 -9.11 -24.25
CA THR A 143 29.29 -8.52 -24.44
C THR A 143 28.23 -9.61 -24.37
N LEU A 144 27.25 -9.42 -23.48
CA LEU A 144 26.07 -10.26 -23.34
C LEU A 144 24.88 -9.54 -23.96
N GLU A 145 24.19 -10.23 -24.85
CA GLU A 145 22.95 -9.75 -25.47
C GLU A 145 21.79 -10.59 -24.93
N ILE A 146 20.81 -9.92 -24.33
CA ILE A 146 19.68 -10.57 -23.68
C ILE A 146 18.41 -10.09 -24.36
N ASP A 147 17.70 -11.03 -24.97
CA ASP A 147 16.36 -10.82 -25.47
C ASP A 147 15.35 -10.95 -24.32
N GLU A 148 14.37 -10.04 -24.25
CA GLU A 148 13.25 -10.12 -23.31
C GLU A 148 12.47 -11.43 -23.44
N GLU A 149 12.39 -12.02 -24.64
CA GLU A 149 11.71 -13.31 -24.80
C GLU A 149 12.46 -14.44 -24.08
N ASN A 150 13.80 -14.40 -24.05
CA ASN A 150 14.59 -15.37 -23.30
C ASN A 150 14.33 -15.23 -21.79
N LEU A 151 14.20 -13.99 -21.29
CA LEU A 151 13.84 -13.76 -19.88
C LEU A 151 12.50 -14.42 -19.54
N LYS A 152 11.47 -14.22 -20.37
CA LYS A 152 10.15 -14.84 -20.17
C LYS A 152 10.20 -16.37 -20.23
N ILE A 153 11.06 -16.95 -21.07
CA ILE A 153 11.26 -18.41 -21.12
C ILE A 153 11.83 -18.89 -19.78
N MET A 154 12.87 -18.23 -19.27
CA MET A 154 13.48 -18.58 -17.98
C MET A 154 12.49 -18.47 -16.82
N GLU A 155 11.64 -17.44 -16.82
CA GLU A 155 10.56 -17.28 -15.82
C GLU A 155 9.58 -18.47 -15.86
N LYS A 156 9.16 -18.89 -17.06
CA LYS A 156 8.29 -20.06 -17.24
C LYS A 156 8.95 -21.37 -16.79
N GLU A 157 10.24 -21.53 -17.05
CA GLU A 157 11.00 -22.70 -16.61
C GLU A 157 11.09 -22.77 -15.07
N ILE A 158 11.34 -21.64 -14.41
CA ILE A 158 11.34 -21.56 -12.94
C ILE A 158 9.94 -21.89 -12.39
N VAL A 159 8.87 -21.37 -13.01
CA VAL A 159 7.48 -21.70 -12.63
C VAL A 159 7.19 -23.21 -12.79
N SER A 160 7.73 -23.84 -13.84
CA SER A 160 7.60 -25.29 -14.01
C SER A 160 8.37 -26.09 -12.95
N GLU A 161 9.54 -25.60 -12.52
CA GLU A 161 10.32 -26.27 -11.48
C GLU A 161 9.71 -26.09 -10.08
N VAL A 162 9.20 -24.90 -9.75
CA VAL A 162 8.58 -24.62 -8.45
C VAL A 162 7.30 -25.44 -8.22
N GLN A 163 6.53 -25.72 -9.29
CA GLN A 163 5.33 -26.58 -9.24
C GLN A 163 5.61 -28.02 -8.79
N LYS A 164 6.88 -28.45 -8.80
CA LYS A 164 7.30 -29.78 -8.36
C LYS A 164 7.57 -29.86 -6.85
N TRP A 165 7.45 -28.76 -6.13
CA TRP A 165 7.64 -28.68 -4.68
C TRP A 165 6.30 -28.67 -3.95
N ASP A 166 6.28 -29.19 -2.73
CA ASP A 166 5.11 -29.11 -1.86
C ASP A 166 4.85 -27.66 -1.41
N THR A 167 3.58 -27.29 -1.24
CA THR A 167 3.17 -25.93 -0.86
C THR A 167 3.74 -25.49 0.50
N GLU A 168 3.81 -26.38 1.49
CA GLU A 168 4.34 -26.01 2.81
C GLU A 168 5.87 -25.86 2.77
N GLU A 169 6.54 -26.68 1.97
CA GLU A 169 7.99 -26.56 1.74
C GLU A 169 8.34 -25.27 0.97
N LEU A 170 7.48 -24.83 0.05
CA LEU A 170 7.62 -23.53 -0.62
C LEU A 170 7.41 -22.35 0.33
N LYS A 171 6.50 -22.45 1.30
CA LYS A 171 6.36 -21.40 2.32
C LYS A 171 7.62 -21.31 3.18
N LYS A 172 8.14 -22.45 3.63
CA LYS A 172 9.41 -22.53 4.38
C LYS A 172 10.57 -21.93 3.57
N ILE A 173 10.73 -22.30 2.29
CA ILE A 173 11.85 -21.76 1.49
C ILE A 173 11.72 -20.25 1.36
N SER A 174 10.53 -19.73 1.06
CA SER A 174 10.32 -18.29 0.92
C SER A 174 10.57 -17.52 2.23
N HIS A 175 10.24 -18.09 3.39
CA HIS A 175 10.52 -17.48 4.69
C HIS A 175 12.03 -17.31 4.91
N TYR A 176 12.74 -18.42 4.83
CA TYR A 176 14.17 -18.45 5.12
C TYR A 176 14.98 -17.64 4.11
N THR A 177 14.51 -17.50 2.88
CA THR A 177 15.23 -16.75 1.84
C THR A 177 15.04 -15.25 1.94
N VAL A 178 13.87 -14.78 2.35
CA VAL A 178 13.57 -13.34 2.49
C VAL A 178 14.28 -12.73 3.70
N ASN A 179 14.54 -13.51 4.75
CA ASN A 179 15.27 -13.07 5.95
C ASN A 179 16.80 -13.03 5.77
N VAL A 180 17.28 -12.78 4.55
CA VAL A 180 18.72 -12.71 4.20
C VAL A 180 19.51 -11.74 5.09
N LEU A 181 18.93 -10.59 5.45
CA LEU A 181 19.61 -9.59 6.26
C LEU A 181 19.80 -10.07 7.71
N GLU A 182 18.79 -10.73 8.28
CA GLU A 182 18.89 -11.29 9.62
C GLU A 182 19.92 -12.43 9.68
N LEU A 183 19.93 -13.30 8.66
CA LEU A 183 20.94 -14.36 8.53
C LEU A 183 22.35 -13.77 8.43
N LYS A 184 22.53 -12.72 7.64
CA LYS A 184 23.80 -12.01 7.49
C LYS A 184 24.29 -11.42 8.81
N ASP A 185 23.41 -10.75 9.56
CA ASP A 185 23.76 -10.14 10.85
C ASP A 185 24.15 -11.20 11.89
N LYS A 186 23.50 -12.37 11.87
CA LYS A 186 23.82 -13.52 12.72
C LYS A 186 24.99 -14.37 12.22
N ARG A 187 25.48 -14.11 10.99
CA ARG A 187 26.42 -14.96 10.25
C ARG A 187 25.94 -16.42 10.11
N GLU A 188 24.63 -16.59 9.94
CA GLU A 188 23.99 -17.88 9.66
C GLU A 188 23.78 -18.04 8.15
N ALA A 189 23.74 -19.28 7.67
CA ALA A 189 23.54 -19.58 6.25
C ALA A 189 22.40 -20.59 6.06
N LEU A 190 21.80 -20.57 4.85
CA LEU A 190 20.93 -21.64 4.40
C LEU A 190 21.77 -22.74 3.77
N VAL A 191 21.62 -23.96 4.30
CA VAL A 191 22.33 -25.12 3.80
C VAL A 191 21.50 -25.78 2.72
N PHE A 192 22.07 -26.01 1.54
CA PHE A 192 21.43 -26.77 0.47
C PHE A 192 22.17 -28.09 0.30
N SER A 193 21.47 -29.22 0.40
CA SER A 193 22.08 -30.54 0.21
C SER A 193 21.62 -31.19 -1.10
N GLY A 194 22.55 -31.79 -1.81
CA GLY A 194 22.32 -32.55 -3.04
C GLY A 194 23.41 -32.35 -4.07
N THR A 195 23.18 -32.83 -5.30
CA THR A 195 24.09 -32.55 -6.41
C THR A 195 24.09 -31.05 -6.74
N PRO A 196 25.20 -30.49 -7.29
CA PRO A 196 25.26 -29.06 -7.64
C PRO A 196 24.12 -28.60 -8.55
N GLY A 197 23.66 -29.45 -9.49
CA GLY A 197 22.52 -29.15 -10.34
C GLY A 197 21.21 -29.05 -9.56
N GLN A 198 20.96 -29.97 -8.61
CA GLN A 198 19.80 -29.89 -7.71
C GLN A 198 19.86 -28.65 -6.82
N ILE A 199 21.02 -28.36 -6.23
CA ILE A 199 21.26 -27.17 -5.41
C ILE A 199 21.00 -25.90 -6.23
N THR A 200 21.55 -25.82 -7.44
CA THR A 200 21.34 -24.67 -8.34
C THR A 200 19.86 -24.47 -8.64
N ASN A 201 19.11 -25.54 -8.92
CA ASN A 201 17.67 -25.45 -9.17
C ASN A 201 16.87 -25.00 -7.93
N ALA A 202 17.23 -25.50 -6.74
CA ALA A 202 16.63 -25.06 -5.49
C ALA A 202 16.95 -23.58 -5.20
N LEU A 203 18.17 -23.12 -5.50
CA LEU A 203 18.54 -21.72 -5.39
C LEU A 203 17.80 -20.83 -6.41
N LYS A 204 17.56 -21.30 -7.65
CA LYS A 204 16.70 -20.58 -8.62
C LYS A 204 15.31 -20.33 -8.04
N ILE A 205 14.73 -21.34 -7.38
CA ILE A 205 13.44 -21.21 -6.68
C ILE A 205 13.57 -20.26 -5.50
N ALA A 206 14.61 -20.37 -4.68
CA ALA A 206 14.84 -19.47 -3.55
C ALA A 206 14.85 -18.00 -4.00
N PHE A 207 15.61 -17.67 -5.05
CA PHE A 207 15.73 -16.32 -5.61
C PHE A 207 14.42 -15.79 -6.23
N MET A 208 13.53 -16.68 -6.66
CA MET A 208 12.19 -16.31 -7.11
C MET A 208 11.42 -15.53 -6.03
N PHE A 209 11.56 -15.96 -4.77
CA PHE A 209 10.88 -15.36 -3.62
C PHE A 209 11.60 -14.14 -3.05
N VAL A 210 12.85 -13.92 -3.41
CA VAL A 210 13.67 -12.80 -2.93
C VAL A 210 13.44 -11.57 -3.81
N PRO A 211 12.97 -10.43 -3.26
CA PRO A 211 12.85 -9.17 -3.99
C PRO A 211 14.17 -8.65 -4.54
N GLY A 212 14.14 -7.99 -5.70
CA GLY A 212 15.34 -7.52 -6.40
C GLY A 212 16.33 -6.75 -5.52
N LYS A 213 15.81 -5.82 -4.69
CA LYS A 213 16.61 -4.96 -3.80
C LYS A 213 17.46 -5.72 -2.78
N ILE A 214 17.01 -6.90 -2.34
CA ILE A 214 17.75 -7.68 -1.33
C ILE A 214 18.55 -8.85 -1.94
N ARG A 215 18.35 -9.19 -3.23
CA ARG A 215 19.10 -10.26 -3.94
C ARG A 215 20.62 -10.03 -3.93
N LEU A 216 21.07 -8.77 -3.87
CA LEU A 216 22.48 -8.43 -3.75
C LEU A 216 23.14 -8.96 -2.47
N ASN A 217 22.34 -9.25 -1.44
CA ASN A 217 22.82 -9.85 -0.19
C ASN A 217 22.78 -11.39 -0.19
N CYS A 218 22.24 -12.01 -1.24
CA CYS A 218 22.04 -13.46 -1.34
C CYS A 218 23.24 -14.16 -1.95
N SER A 219 24.46 -13.92 -1.43
CA SER A 219 25.67 -14.60 -1.89
C SER A 219 25.58 -16.12 -1.68
N PHE A 220 26.12 -16.91 -2.60
CA PHE A 220 26.09 -18.36 -2.44
C PHE A 220 27.29 -19.09 -3.03
N ASP A 221 27.48 -20.30 -2.51
CA ASP A 221 28.45 -21.29 -2.97
C ASP A 221 27.77 -22.66 -3.08
N THR A 222 27.63 -23.21 -4.30
CA THR A 222 26.94 -24.51 -4.49
C THR A 222 27.74 -25.73 -4.04
N TYR A 223 29.01 -25.56 -3.63
CA TYR A 223 29.89 -26.62 -3.17
C TYR A 223 30.91 -26.06 -2.16
N PHE A 224 30.45 -25.95 -0.91
CA PHE A 224 31.17 -25.42 0.25
C PHE A 224 31.83 -26.55 1.07
N HIS A 225 32.47 -27.51 0.38
CA HIS A 225 33.12 -28.66 1.01
C HIS A 225 34.44 -28.26 1.68
N GLU A 226 34.64 -28.66 2.94
CA GLU A 226 35.82 -28.34 3.78
C GLU A 226 36.12 -26.83 3.95
N CYS A 227 35.16 -25.96 3.59
CA CYS A 227 35.30 -24.52 3.74
C CYS A 227 34.89 -24.04 5.15
N ASN A 228 35.36 -22.86 5.54
CA ASN A 228 35.04 -22.24 6.84
C ASN A 228 34.07 -21.06 6.67
N LEU A 229 32.82 -21.22 7.08
CA LEU A 229 31.79 -20.17 6.99
C LEU A 229 32.14 -18.90 7.78
N VAL A 230 32.95 -19.02 8.85
CA VAL A 230 33.39 -17.87 9.65
C VAL A 230 34.39 -17.01 8.87
N GLY A 231 35.27 -17.64 8.08
CA GLY A 231 36.27 -16.97 7.27
C GLY A 231 35.70 -16.45 5.95
N THR A 232 34.76 -17.19 5.35
CA THR A 232 34.14 -16.86 4.07
C THR A 232 32.63 -17.03 4.18
N TYR A 233 31.95 -15.95 4.55
CA TYR A 233 30.51 -15.94 4.71
C TYR A 233 29.79 -15.96 3.35
N PHE A 234 28.82 -16.86 3.23
CA PHE A 234 27.83 -16.89 2.16
C PHE A 234 26.44 -17.02 2.77
N TRP A 235 25.44 -16.35 2.19
CA TRP A 235 24.05 -16.50 2.60
C TRP A 235 23.51 -17.92 2.37
N ALA A 236 23.93 -18.58 1.29
CA ALA A 236 23.61 -19.98 1.05
C ALA A 236 24.86 -20.81 0.71
N ILE A 237 24.94 -22.00 1.28
CA ILE A 237 26.07 -22.93 1.08
C ILE A 237 25.57 -24.32 0.69
N GLY A 238 26.24 -24.93 -0.27
CA GLY A 238 25.89 -26.22 -0.84
C GLY A 238 26.79 -27.35 -0.33
N TYR A 239 26.21 -28.48 0.02
CA TYR A 239 26.93 -29.71 0.33
C TYR A 239 26.42 -30.89 -0.50
N PRO A 240 27.29 -31.82 -0.94
CA PRO A 240 26.86 -33.01 -1.67
C PRO A 240 25.85 -33.88 -0.90
N GLU A 241 26.03 -33.94 0.41
CA GLU A 241 25.20 -34.71 1.34
C GLU A 241 24.66 -33.80 2.44
N VAL A 242 23.64 -34.27 3.16
CA VAL A 242 23.10 -33.57 4.33
C VAL A 242 24.22 -33.46 5.37
N SER A 243 24.77 -32.26 5.52
CA SER A 243 25.92 -32.03 6.39
C SER A 243 25.52 -32.12 7.86
N GLU A 244 26.14 -33.04 8.61
CA GLU A 244 26.06 -33.07 10.07
C GLU A 244 26.83 -31.91 10.73
N ALA A 245 27.64 -31.17 9.96
CA ALA A 245 28.52 -30.14 10.51
C ALA A 245 27.77 -28.87 10.95
N ALA A 246 26.52 -28.66 10.50
CA ALA A 246 25.73 -27.49 10.84
C ALA A 246 24.26 -27.84 11.17
N PRO A 247 24.00 -28.67 12.21
CA PRO A 247 22.67 -29.20 12.49
C PRO A 247 21.67 -28.15 13.01
N HIS A 248 22.16 -26.96 13.35
CA HIS A 248 21.34 -25.83 13.82
C HIS A 248 20.90 -24.91 12.67
N LEU A 249 21.49 -25.03 11.48
CA LEU A 249 21.12 -24.22 10.34
C LEU A 249 19.91 -24.85 9.62
N PRO A 250 19.03 -24.04 9.01
CA PRO A 250 17.98 -24.55 8.14
C PRO A 250 18.59 -25.28 6.94
N ILE A 251 18.17 -26.54 6.71
CA ILE A 251 18.66 -27.37 5.60
C ILE A 251 17.55 -27.55 4.56
N VAL A 252 17.85 -27.18 3.32
CA VAL A 252 17.06 -27.45 2.12
C VAL A 252 17.63 -28.69 1.44
N ASP A 253 16.96 -29.82 1.60
CA ASP A 253 17.23 -31.03 0.81
C ASP A 253 16.69 -30.82 -0.61
N ALA A 254 17.59 -30.44 -1.52
CA ALA A 254 17.25 -30.12 -2.90
C ALA A 254 16.84 -31.37 -3.70
N ALA A 255 17.29 -32.55 -3.30
CA ALA A 255 16.92 -33.81 -3.96
C ALA A 255 15.51 -34.25 -3.56
N GLN A 256 15.19 -34.17 -2.27
CA GLN A 256 13.88 -34.53 -1.73
C GLN A 256 12.86 -33.41 -1.77
N LYS A 257 13.29 -32.18 -2.09
CA LYS A 257 12.46 -30.97 -2.14
C LYS A 257 11.80 -30.65 -0.80
N LYS A 258 12.59 -30.74 0.27
CA LYS A 258 12.14 -30.59 1.66
C LYS A 258 13.07 -29.70 2.47
N ILE A 259 12.54 -29.11 3.53
CA ILE A 259 13.23 -28.24 4.46
C ILE A 259 13.08 -28.79 5.86
N THR A 260 14.22 -28.95 6.55
CA THR A 260 14.28 -29.53 7.90
C THR A 260 13.73 -28.59 8.97
N ALA A 261 13.81 -27.28 8.73
CA ALA A 261 13.36 -26.27 9.66
C ALA A 261 11.84 -26.06 9.59
N GLU A 262 11.24 -25.81 10.74
CA GLU A 262 9.82 -25.48 10.83
C GLU A 262 9.58 -24.02 10.43
N LEU A 263 8.34 -23.74 10.01
CA LEU A 263 7.93 -22.38 9.71
C LEU A 263 7.71 -21.63 11.04
N PRO A 264 8.34 -20.46 11.25
CA PRO A 264 8.06 -19.67 12.44
C PRO A 264 6.66 -19.04 12.38
N TYR A 265 6.16 -18.61 13.54
CA TYR A 265 4.81 -18.06 13.67
C TYR A 265 4.67 -16.65 13.08
N ASP A 266 5.75 -15.88 13.11
CA ASP A 266 5.76 -14.49 12.67
C ASP A 266 6.22 -14.40 11.22
N VAL A 267 5.33 -13.90 10.37
CA VAL A 267 5.58 -13.70 8.94
C VAL A 267 5.27 -12.26 8.56
N SER A 268 6.18 -11.68 7.79
CA SER A 268 6.04 -10.33 7.27
C SER A 268 4.83 -10.21 6.33
N PRO A 269 4.28 -9.00 6.14
CA PRO A 269 3.22 -8.79 5.16
C PRO A 269 3.60 -9.22 3.73
N TYR A 270 4.86 -9.08 3.33
CA TYR A 270 5.38 -9.59 2.06
C TYR A 270 5.27 -11.12 1.97
N GLU A 271 5.71 -11.83 3.01
CA GLU A 271 5.62 -13.28 3.05
C GLU A 271 4.16 -13.76 3.05
N LYS A 272 3.25 -13.07 3.74
CA LYS A 272 1.81 -13.39 3.69
C LYS A 272 1.27 -13.34 2.26
N TRP A 273 1.65 -12.32 1.49
CA TRP A 273 1.29 -12.22 0.08
C TRP A 273 1.91 -13.35 -0.74
N VAL A 274 3.20 -13.65 -0.56
CA VAL A 274 3.87 -14.78 -1.20
C VAL A 274 3.16 -16.11 -0.89
N TYR A 275 2.80 -16.36 0.36
CA TYR A 275 2.12 -17.58 0.79
C TYR A 275 0.74 -17.72 0.17
N ASP A 276 -0.01 -16.62 0.07
CA ASP A 276 -1.31 -16.58 -0.61
C ASP A 276 -1.16 -16.90 -2.12
N CYS A 277 -0.08 -16.44 -2.77
CA CYS A 277 0.24 -16.79 -4.15
C CYS A 277 0.66 -18.26 -4.30
N ILE A 278 1.51 -18.79 -3.41
CA ILE A 278 1.91 -20.21 -3.39
C ILE A 278 0.67 -21.10 -3.25
N THR A 279 -0.22 -20.78 -2.29
CA THR A 279 -1.43 -21.56 -2.01
C THR A 279 -2.37 -21.63 -3.22
N ARG A 280 -2.39 -20.58 -4.05
CA ARG A 280 -3.19 -20.50 -5.29
C ARG A 280 -2.43 -20.94 -6.53
N GLN A 281 -1.15 -21.34 -6.39
CA GLN A 281 -0.23 -21.69 -7.47
C GLN A 281 -0.03 -20.55 -8.49
N GLU A 282 -0.15 -19.30 -8.05
CA GLU A 282 0.03 -18.08 -8.86
C GLU A 282 1.52 -17.65 -8.86
N PHE A 283 2.42 -18.58 -9.21
CA PHE A 283 3.86 -18.37 -9.12
C PHE A 283 4.39 -17.24 -10.01
N LEU A 284 3.81 -17.05 -11.18
CA LEU A 284 4.21 -15.97 -12.08
C LEU A 284 3.97 -14.58 -11.47
N GLU A 285 2.93 -14.41 -10.65
CA GLU A 285 2.67 -13.15 -9.93
C GLU A 285 3.83 -12.81 -8.98
N ILE A 286 4.41 -13.83 -8.32
CA ILE A 286 5.55 -13.64 -7.42
C ILE A 286 6.76 -13.12 -8.21
N VAL A 287 7.07 -13.75 -9.35
CA VAL A 287 8.20 -13.37 -10.21
C VAL A 287 8.07 -11.93 -10.69
N LEU A 288 6.87 -11.56 -11.17
CA LEU A 288 6.63 -10.27 -11.80
C LEU A 288 6.51 -9.14 -10.77
N HIS A 289 6.09 -9.43 -9.54
CA HIS A 289 5.63 -8.39 -8.61
C HIS A 289 6.31 -8.41 -7.24
N ASN A 290 7.30 -9.28 -7.01
CA ASN A 290 8.01 -9.33 -5.72
C ASN A 290 8.64 -8.00 -5.30
N SER A 291 9.30 -7.28 -6.21
CA SER A 291 9.94 -5.99 -5.93
C SER A 291 8.90 -4.94 -5.55
N ALA A 292 7.77 -4.88 -6.28
CA ALA A 292 6.69 -3.96 -5.96
C ALA A 292 6.03 -4.26 -4.61
N ALA A 293 5.74 -5.53 -4.34
CA ALA A 293 5.18 -5.97 -3.07
C ALA A 293 6.14 -5.63 -1.92
N TRP A 294 7.44 -5.80 -2.11
CA TRP A 294 8.46 -5.43 -1.12
C TRP A 294 8.52 -3.92 -0.86
N GLU A 295 8.61 -3.09 -1.89
CA GLU A 295 8.63 -1.62 -1.68
C GLU A 295 7.34 -1.11 -1.02
N LEU A 296 6.20 -1.73 -1.31
CA LEU A 296 4.95 -1.46 -0.60
C LEU A 296 5.04 -1.85 0.89
N GLN A 297 5.71 -2.95 1.24
CA GLN A 297 5.98 -3.27 2.63
C GLN A 297 6.83 -2.18 3.30
N GLU A 298 7.93 -1.79 2.67
CA GLU A 298 8.85 -0.78 3.21
C GLU A 298 8.13 0.55 3.45
N LEU A 299 7.29 0.99 2.51
CA LEU A 299 6.40 2.15 2.66
C LEU A 299 5.52 2.04 3.91
N LEU A 300 4.90 0.87 4.14
CA LEU A 300 3.97 0.65 5.24
C LEU A 300 4.65 0.47 6.61
N LEU A 301 5.91 0.08 6.61
CA LEU A 301 6.74 -0.07 7.82
C LEU A 301 7.56 1.18 8.17
N ASP A 302 7.39 2.29 7.45
CA ASP A 302 8.17 3.52 7.63
C ASP A 302 9.69 3.33 7.33
N ASN A 303 10.06 2.35 6.50
CA ASN A 303 11.43 2.11 6.06
C ASN A 303 11.75 2.84 4.73
N PRO A 304 13.03 2.99 4.35
CA PRO A 304 13.41 3.54 3.04
C PRO A 304 12.92 2.69 1.87
N PHE A 305 12.11 3.28 1.00
CA PHE A 305 11.53 2.64 -0.17
C PHE A 305 11.84 3.39 -1.48
N ASP A 306 11.70 2.70 -2.61
CA ASP A 306 11.76 3.29 -3.95
C ASP A 306 10.34 3.61 -4.44
N GLU A 307 10.02 4.90 -4.47
CA GLU A 307 8.71 5.39 -4.91
C GLU A 307 8.41 5.08 -6.38
N GLN A 308 9.43 5.10 -7.24
CA GLN A 308 9.26 4.89 -8.67
C GLN A 308 8.80 3.45 -8.95
N ILE A 309 9.39 2.47 -8.27
CA ILE A 309 8.97 1.07 -8.35
C ILE A 309 7.50 0.92 -7.94
N ILE A 310 7.06 1.58 -6.87
CA ILE A 310 5.66 1.53 -6.44
C ILE A 310 4.75 2.18 -7.49
N ARG A 311 5.09 3.34 -8.03
CA ARG A 311 4.27 4.04 -9.03
C ARG A 311 4.14 3.28 -10.33
N ASP A 312 5.24 2.69 -10.81
CA ASP A 312 5.24 1.84 -11.99
C ASP A 312 4.37 0.60 -11.76
N ALA A 313 4.48 0.00 -10.58
CA ALA A 313 3.63 -1.13 -10.20
C ALA A 313 2.15 -0.73 -10.13
N LEU A 314 1.78 0.37 -9.47
CA LEU A 314 0.39 0.85 -9.41
C LEU A 314 -0.19 1.14 -10.81
N SER A 315 0.66 1.49 -11.78
CA SER A 315 0.25 1.77 -13.15
C SER A 315 0.00 0.51 -13.98
N HIS A 316 0.77 -0.56 -13.75
CA HIS A 316 0.77 -1.77 -14.60
C HIS A 316 0.19 -3.03 -13.93
N LEU A 317 0.11 -3.05 -12.59
CA LEU A 317 -0.42 -4.20 -11.84
C LEU A 317 -1.91 -4.42 -12.14
N PRO A 318 -2.33 -5.67 -12.38
CA PRO A 318 -3.74 -6.01 -12.39
C PRO A 318 -4.41 -5.61 -11.07
N ALA A 319 -5.66 -5.13 -11.13
CA ALA A 319 -6.41 -4.74 -9.95
C ALA A 319 -6.51 -5.86 -8.91
N ASN A 320 -6.60 -7.12 -9.37
CA ASN A 320 -6.66 -8.30 -8.51
C ASN A 320 -5.37 -8.48 -7.71
N SER A 321 -4.19 -8.31 -8.33
CA SER A 321 -2.90 -8.43 -7.66
C SER A 321 -2.74 -7.35 -6.58
N LEU A 322 -3.14 -6.10 -6.87
CA LEU A 322 -3.15 -5.03 -5.88
C LEU A 322 -4.11 -5.28 -4.72
N GLN A 323 -5.29 -5.87 -4.98
CA GLN A 323 -6.23 -6.24 -3.91
C GLN A 323 -5.65 -7.34 -3.02
N GLN A 324 -4.98 -8.33 -3.60
CA GLN A 324 -4.33 -9.42 -2.86
C GLN A 324 -3.21 -8.90 -1.98
N ILE A 325 -2.35 -8.04 -2.53
CA ILE A 325 -1.34 -7.30 -1.78
C ILE A 325 -2.05 -6.57 -0.64
N SER A 326 -2.95 -5.62 -0.92
CA SER A 326 -3.65 -4.82 0.10
C SER A 326 -4.27 -5.68 1.23
N LYS A 327 -4.86 -6.83 0.90
CA LYS A 327 -5.39 -7.78 1.89
C LYS A 327 -4.31 -8.34 2.81
N ALA A 328 -3.18 -8.78 2.28
CA ALA A 328 -2.02 -9.24 3.08
C ALA A 328 -1.46 -8.11 3.97
N TYR A 329 -1.54 -6.87 3.49
CA TYR A 329 -1.09 -5.67 4.18
C TYR A 329 -2.18 -4.95 4.99
N TYR A 330 -3.38 -5.51 5.16
CA TYR A 330 -4.54 -4.74 5.66
C TYR A 330 -4.26 -4.00 6.98
N THR A 331 -3.66 -4.70 7.95
CA THR A 331 -3.36 -4.11 9.27
C THR A 331 -2.33 -2.97 9.19
N PRO A 332 -1.11 -3.17 8.64
CA PRO A 332 -0.15 -2.08 8.51
C PRO A 332 -0.64 -0.96 7.58
N LEU A 333 -1.41 -1.28 6.53
CA LEU A 333 -2.03 -0.31 5.62
C LEU A 333 -3.02 0.60 6.36
N VAL A 334 -3.98 0.04 7.08
CA VAL A 334 -4.95 0.82 7.87
C VAL A 334 -4.24 1.66 8.93
N ARG A 335 -3.22 1.13 9.60
CA ARG A 335 -2.41 1.88 10.56
C ARG A 335 -1.73 3.10 9.90
N LYS A 336 -1.13 2.91 8.72
CA LYS A 336 -0.45 3.97 7.96
C LYS A 336 -1.45 5.02 7.46
N ILE A 337 -2.60 4.59 6.93
CA ILE A 337 -3.71 5.46 6.52
C ILE A 337 -4.19 6.29 7.71
N ASN A 338 -4.44 5.66 8.86
CA ASN A 338 -4.89 6.34 10.07
C ASN A 338 -3.88 7.42 10.49
N LYS A 339 -2.60 7.07 10.64
CA LYS A 339 -1.53 8.01 10.98
C LYS A 339 -1.49 9.19 10.01
N ARG A 340 -1.56 8.93 8.71
CA ARG A 340 -1.50 9.97 7.67
C ARG A 340 -2.74 10.87 7.67
N LEU A 341 -3.93 10.31 7.92
CA LEU A 341 -5.15 11.09 8.10
C LEU A 341 -5.06 11.95 9.38
N GLU A 342 -4.56 11.40 10.50
CA GLU A 342 -4.39 12.15 11.75
C GLU A 342 -3.46 13.36 11.56
N GLU A 343 -2.37 13.19 10.81
CA GLU A 343 -1.47 14.28 10.40
C GLU A 343 -2.16 15.33 9.51
N THR A 344 -3.11 14.91 8.67
CA THR A 344 -3.76 15.76 7.67
C THR A 344 -4.92 16.57 8.27
N ILE A 345 -5.84 15.88 8.95
CA ILE A 345 -7.13 16.42 9.42
C ILE A 345 -7.31 16.38 10.95
N GLY A 346 -6.43 15.74 11.70
CA GLY A 346 -6.54 15.61 13.16
C GLY A 346 -7.29 14.36 13.61
N ILE A 347 -7.00 13.91 14.83
CA ILE A 347 -7.40 12.60 15.37
C ILE A 347 -8.92 12.43 15.44
N LYS A 348 -9.66 13.48 15.84
CA LYS A 348 -11.11 13.40 15.97
C LYS A 348 -11.76 13.29 14.61
N LEU A 349 -11.31 14.08 13.63
CA LEU A 349 -11.84 13.99 12.27
C LEU A 349 -11.47 12.68 11.59
N THR A 350 -10.27 12.14 11.82
CA THR A 350 -9.88 10.83 11.29
C THR A 350 -10.85 9.74 11.73
N SER A 351 -11.27 9.74 13.00
CA SER A 351 -12.25 8.76 13.50
C SER A 351 -13.61 8.79 12.79
N ARG A 352 -13.94 9.88 12.07
CA ARG A 352 -15.18 10.00 11.28
C ARG A 352 -15.07 9.33 9.91
N VAL A 353 -13.89 9.31 9.32
CA VAL A 353 -13.69 8.90 7.92
C VAL A 353 -12.92 7.59 7.79
N ILE A 354 -12.22 7.14 8.83
CA ILE A 354 -11.33 5.97 8.75
C ILE A 354 -12.05 4.69 8.31
N ASP A 355 -13.31 4.49 8.69
CA ASP A 355 -14.09 3.31 8.29
C ASP A 355 -14.30 3.25 6.77
N ARG A 356 -14.48 4.41 6.12
CA ARG A 356 -14.61 4.52 4.68
C ARG A 356 -13.32 4.07 3.99
N PHE A 357 -12.19 4.65 4.36
CA PHE A 357 -10.88 4.32 3.80
C PHE A 357 -10.45 2.87 4.13
N SER A 358 -10.81 2.37 5.32
CA SER A 358 -10.58 0.98 5.69
C SER A 358 -11.41 0.02 4.83
N SER A 359 -12.67 0.36 4.52
CA SER A 359 -13.50 -0.43 3.61
C SER A 359 -13.00 -0.38 2.15
N ASP A 360 -12.42 0.76 1.74
CA ASP A 360 -11.86 0.97 0.41
C ASP A 360 -10.52 0.24 0.22
N SER A 361 -9.81 -0.15 1.29
CA SER A 361 -8.57 -0.94 1.20
C SER A 361 -8.70 -2.19 0.32
N ASN A 362 -9.88 -2.81 0.33
CA ASN A 362 -10.18 -3.97 -0.51
C ASN A 362 -10.81 -3.60 -1.86
N ARG A 363 -11.48 -2.45 -1.97
CA ARG A 363 -12.24 -2.07 -3.18
C ARG A 363 -11.43 -1.23 -4.16
N GLN A 364 -10.61 -0.32 -3.64
CA GLN A 364 -9.83 0.68 -4.38
C GLN A 364 -8.40 0.81 -3.81
N PRO A 365 -7.62 -0.28 -3.69
CA PRO A 365 -6.28 -0.24 -3.11
C PRO A 365 -5.35 0.76 -3.83
N LYS A 366 -5.47 0.87 -5.16
CA LYS A 366 -4.69 1.80 -5.97
C LYS A 366 -4.83 3.25 -5.51
N ARG A 367 -6.07 3.70 -5.26
CA ARG A 367 -6.34 5.08 -4.80
C ARG A 367 -5.70 5.34 -3.44
N LEU A 368 -5.74 4.36 -2.54
CA LEU A 368 -5.16 4.49 -1.20
C LEU A 368 -3.64 4.53 -1.22
N PHE A 369 -2.99 3.71 -2.04
CA PHE A 369 -1.53 3.78 -2.17
C PHE A 369 -1.09 5.13 -2.77
N TYR A 370 -1.79 5.67 -3.77
CA TYR A 370 -1.52 7.05 -4.22
C TYR A 370 -1.77 8.07 -3.11
N ALA A 371 -2.85 7.95 -2.32
CA ALA A 371 -3.09 8.87 -1.21
C ALA A 371 -1.98 8.80 -0.13
N LEU A 372 -1.34 7.64 0.05
CA LEU A 372 -0.19 7.50 0.95
C LEU A 372 1.09 8.14 0.39
N LEU A 373 1.31 8.07 -0.92
CA LEU A 373 2.46 8.66 -1.60
C LEU A 373 2.31 10.18 -1.77
N ASP A 374 1.18 10.61 -2.34
CA ASP A 374 0.91 11.98 -2.76
C ASP A 374 0.24 12.83 -1.66
N GLY A 375 -0.32 12.18 -0.65
CA GLY A 375 -1.23 12.79 0.32
C GLY A 375 -2.70 12.63 -0.10
N PHE A 376 -3.59 12.83 0.86
CA PHE A 376 -5.03 12.75 0.60
C PHE A 376 -5.53 14.02 -0.09
N ASP A 377 -6.43 13.84 -1.05
CA ASP A 377 -7.18 14.93 -1.65
C ASP A 377 -8.05 15.60 -0.58
N LEU A 378 -7.80 16.90 -0.34
CA LEU A 378 -8.49 17.64 0.71
C LEU A 378 -9.94 17.96 0.35
N GLU A 379 -10.30 18.06 -0.93
CA GLU A 379 -11.68 18.26 -1.37
C GLU A 379 -12.47 16.96 -1.13
N GLU A 380 -11.91 15.82 -1.52
CA GLU A 380 -12.53 14.51 -1.30
C GLU A 380 -12.70 14.21 0.21
N LEU A 381 -11.71 14.55 1.03
CA LEU A 381 -11.84 14.43 2.49
C LEU A 381 -12.92 15.36 3.05
N ALA A 382 -13.10 16.55 2.49
CA ALA A 382 -14.15 17.46 2.91
C ALA A 382 -15.54 16.92 2.55
N ASP A 383 -15.70 16.32 1.37
CA ASP A 383 -16.94 15.66 0.96
C ASP A 383 -17.29 14.49 1.90
N GLU A 384 -16.32 13.63 2.24
CA GLU A 384 -16.53 12.51 3.17
C GLU A 384 -16.86 12.99 4.60
N LEU A 385 -16.23 14.08 5.07
CA LEU A 385 -16.58 14.71 6.34
C LEU A 385 -18.00 15.29 6.31
N TYR A 386 -18.37 15.99 5.25
CA TYR A 386 -19.73 16.50 5.06
C TYR A 386 -20.75 15.36 5.10
N ASP A 387 -20.47 14.26 4.41
CA ASP A 387 -21.32 13.07 4.40
C ASP A 387 -21.46 12.42 5.78
N ASN A 388 -20.42 12.47 6.61
CA ASN A 388 -20.51 12.02 8.00
C ASN A 388 -21.35 12.96 8.89
N PHE A 389 -21.21 14.28 8.69
CA PHE A 389 -21.88 15.29 9.51
C PHE A 389 -23.32 15.58 9.10
N LYS A 390 -23.69 15.43 7.81
CA LYS A 390 -25.01 15.84 7.30
C LYS A 390 -26.18 15.19 8.04
N GLY A 391 -26.02 13.95 8.51
CA GLY A 391 -27.04 13.23 9.28
C GLY A 391 -27.01 13.48 10.79
N LYS A 392 -26.04 14.27 11.28
CA LYS A 392 -25.77 14.49 12.72
C LYS A 392 -25.61 15.96 13.05
N ILE A 393 -26.10 16.86 12.20
CA ILE A 393 -25.86 18.30 12.36
C ILE A 393 -26.45 18.88 13.66
N LYS A 394 -27.53 18.29 14.20
CA LYS A 394 -28.07 18.63 15.52
C LYS A 394 -27.11 18.31 16.68
N ASP A 395 -26.25 17.32 16.49
CA ASP A 395 -25.34 16.80 17.50
C ASP A 395 -24.02 17.55 17.38
N LYS A 396 -23.93 18.71 18.04
CA LYS A 396 -22.74 19.55 18.03
C LYS A 396 -21.50 18.70 18.39
N PRO A 397 -20.46 18.67 17.52
CA PRO A 397 -19.22 17.96 17.81
C PRO A 397 -18.53 18.48 19.07
N ASP A 398 -17.61 17.68 19.61
CA ASP A 398 -16.82 18.14 20.76
C ASP A 398 -15.89 19.32 20.36
N ARG A 399 -15.42 20.08 21.35
CA ARG A 399 -14.63 21.29 21.11
C ARG A 399 -13.36 21.01 20.29
N GLN A 400 -12.72 19.86 20.51
CA GLN A 400 -11.49 19.50 19.82
C GLN A 400 -11.77 19.18 18.35
N GLU A 401 -12.84 18.43 18.08
CA GLU A 401 -13.30 18.11 16.72
C GLU A 401 -13.63 19.38 15.92
N ILE A 402 -14.27 20.37 16.54
CA ILE A 402 -14.55 21.67 15.90
C ILE A 402 -13.25 22.43 15.58
N ILE A 403 -12.27 22.43 16.50
CA ILE A 403 -10.97 23.08 16.28
C ILE A 403 -10.23 22.44 15.10
N GLU A 404 -10.24 21.10 15.02
CA GLU A 404 -9.65 20.34 13.92
C GLU A 404 -10.34 20.66 12.58
N LEU A 405 -11.67 20.71 12.55
CA LEU A 405 -12.42 21.09 11.35
C LEU A 405 -12.12 22.51 10.89
N GLN A 406 -12.03 23.46 11.81
CA GLN A 406 -11.62 24.83 11.48
C GLN A 406 -10.19 24.89 10.95
N ALA A 407 -9.27 24.10 11.49
CA ALA A 407 -7.90 24.04 10.99
C ALA A 407 -7.82 23.41 9.60
N PHE A 408 -8.63 22.38 9.34
CA PHE A 408 -8.75 21.73 8.04
C PHE A 408 -9.35 22.65 6.97
N LEU A 409 -10.45 23.35 7.26
CA LEU A 409 -11.11 24.28 6.32
C LEU A 409 -10.32 25.58 6.05
N LYS A 410 -9.21 25.81 6.76
CA LYS A 410 -8.23 26.84 6.35
C LYS A 410 -7.36 26.38 5.19
N LYS A 411 -7.21 25.06 5.00
CA LYS A 411 -6.40 24.44 3.94
C LYS A 411 -7.24 24.10 2.71
N THR A 412 -8.53 23.82 2.89
CA THR A 412 -9.49 23.49 1.81
C THR A 412 -10.78 24.28 1.98
N LYS A 413 -11.44 24.63 0.88
CA LYS A 413 -12.71 25.36 0.91
C LYS A 413 -13.87 24.38 0.73
N HIS A 414 -14.81 24.36 1.67
CA HIS A 414 -16.01 23.54 1.55
C HIS A 414 -17.24 24.24 2.17
N ASP A 415 -18.03 24.90 1.31
CA ASP A 415 -19.07 25.84 1.73
C ASP A 415 -20.12 25.23 2.70
N TYR A 416 -20.48 23.95 2.52
CA TYR A 416 -21.43 23.28 3.42
C TYR A 416 -20.86 23.01 4.82
N LEU A 417 -19.56 22.74 4.94
CA LEU A 417 -18.93 22.49 6.24
C LEU A 417 -18.72 23.81 6.99
N ASP A 418 -18.43 24.90 6.27
CA ASP A 418 -18.42 26.25 6.84
C ASP A 418 -19.80 26.64 7.39
N ILE A 419 -20.88 26.28 6.70
CA ILE A 419 -22.25 26.45 7.19
C ILE A 419 -22.47 25.65 8.48
N PHE A 420 -22.01 24.39 8.54
CA PHE A 420 -22.14 23.56 9.75
C PHE A 420 -21.38 24.17 10.93
N LEU A 421 -20.18 24.70 10.70
CA LEU A 421 -19.43 25.43 11.72
C LEU A 421 -20.19 26.66 12.22
N ALA A 422 -20.72 27.50 11.31
CA ALA A 422 -21.49 28.69 11.68
C ALA A 422 -22.74 28.34 12.49
N VAL A 423 -23.39 27.22 12.15
CA VAL A 423 -24.50 26.64 12.90
C VAL A 423 -24.07 26.29 14.33
N TRP A 424 -23.01 25.49 14.50
CA TRP A 424 -22.54 25.02 15.80
C TRP A 424 -21.96 26.13 16.69
N TYR A 425 -21.39 27.18 16.10
CA TYR A 425 -20.90 28.36 16.83
C TYR A 425 -21.96 29.39 17.14
N GLU A 426 -23.17 29.19 16.62
CA GLU A 426 -24.24 30.19 16.70
C GLU A 426 -23.86 31.54 16.05
N ASP A 427 -23.04 31.52 14.99
CA ASP A 427 -22.60 32.71 14.26
C ASP A 427 -23.54 33.02 13.08
N ASP A 428 -24.54 33.86 13.34
CA ASP A 428 -25.54 34.29 12.34
C ASP A 428 -24.93 35.03 11.14
N ALA A 429 -23.87 35.81 11.37
CA ALA A 429 -23.25 36.61 10.33
C ALA A 429 -22.49 35.72 9.34
N ALA A 430 -21.73 34.76 9.87
CA ALA A 430 -21.06 33.75 9.04
C ALA A 430 -22.09 32.89 8.29
N LEU A 431 -23.14 32.41 8.99
CA LEU A 431 -24.18 31.60 8.38
C LEU A 431 -24.83 32.30 7.19
N SER A 432 -25.19 33.59 7.35
CA SER A 432 -25.72 34.41 6.26
C SER A 432 -24.76 34.53 5.10
N LYS A 433 -23.52 34.90 5.40
CA LYS A 433 -22.49 35.09 4.38
C LYS A 433 -22.30 33.84 3.53
N HIS A 434 -22.22 32.66 4.14
CA HIS A 434 -22.01 31.41 3.41
C HIS A 434 -23.23 30.99 2.59
N LEU A 435 -24.44 31.11 3.14
CA LEU A 435 -25.68 30.77 2.43
C LEU A 435 -25.95 31.72 1.25
N ASP A 436 -25.60 33.00 1.36
CA ASP A 436 -25.73 33.99 0.29
C ASP A 436 -24.75 33.77 -0.88
N GLN A 437 -23.62 33.09 -0.62
CA GLN A 437 -22.61 32.76 -1.63
C GLN A 437 -22.97 31.51 -2.44
N LEU A 438 -23.91 30.69 -1.97
CA LEU A 438 -24.32 29.47 -2.66
C LEU A 438 -25.26 29.76 -3.84
N PRO A 439 -25.18 28.97 -4.93
CA PRO A 439 -26.23 28.92 -5.95
C PRO A 439 -27.59 28.57 -5.34
N ASP A 440 -28.69 29.00 -5.97
CA ASP A 440 -30.06 28.77 -5.45
C ASP A 440 -30.40 27.30 -5.22
N THR A 441 -29.86 26.41 -6.06
CA THR A 441 -30.04 24.96 -5.93
C THR A 441 -29.35 24.43 -4.66
N SER A 442 -28.07 24.74 -4.48
CA SER A 442 -27.28 24.34 -3.31
C SER A 442 -27.78 24.98 -2.02
N SER A 443 -28.16 26.25 -2.07
CA SER A 443 -28.78 26.97 -0.95
C SER A 443 -30.10 26.33 -0.54
N ARG A 444 -30.93 25.92 -1.52
CA ARG A 444 -32.17 25.20 -1.23
C ARG A 444 -31.90 23.85 -0.55
N GLU A 445 -30.96 23.06 -1.05
CA GLU A 445 -30.62 21.75 -0.51
C GLU A 445 -30.16 21.83 0.96
N ILE A 446 -29.25 22.75 1.28
CA ILE A 446 -28.73 22.89 2.64
C ILE A 446 -29.76 23.44 3.62
N VAL A 447 -30.60 24.39 3.17
CA VAL A 447 -31.68 24.93 4.01
C VAL A 447 -32.73 23.87 4.26
N GLU A 448 -33.03 23.04 3.26
CA GLU A 448 -33.92 21.90 3.42
C GLU A 448 -33.39 20.90 4.46
N LEU A 449 -32.09 20.59 4.42
CA LEU A 449 -31.44 19.78 5.45
C LEU A 449 -31.57 20.40 6.85
N LEU A 450 -31.23 21.68 6.98
CA LEU A 450 -31.27 22.42 8.27
C LEU A 450 -32.68 22.49 8.87
N VAL A 451 -33.69 22.69 8.02
CA VAL A 451 -35.10 22.72 8.42
C VAL A 451 -35.57 21.32 8.84
N LYS A 452 -35.25 20.29 8.04
CA LYS A 452 -35.67 18.90 8.28
C LYS A 452 -35.11 18.36 9.59
N GLU A 453 -33.83 18.58 9.85
CA GLU A 453 -33.19 18.11 11.08
C GLU A 453 -33.54 18.97 12.31
N SER A 454 -34.30 20.05 12.13
CA SER A 454 -34.66 21.02 13.18
C SER A 454 -33.45 21.45 14.02
N SER A 455 -32.28 21.53 13.38
CA SER A 455 -30.98 21.63 14.08
C SER A 455 -30.65 23.06 14.47
N ILE A 456 -31.39 24.04 13.94
CA ILE A 456 -31.24 25.45 14.27
C ILE A 456 -32.59 26.14 14.46
N PRO A 457 -32.65 27.17 15.31
CA PRO A 457 -33.79 28.08 15.36
C PRO A 457 -34.10 28.65 13.97
N MET A 458 -35.35 28.44 13.52
CA MET A 458 -35.80 28.81 12.17
C MET A 458 -35.67 30.30 11.85
N ASP A 459 -35.67 31.16 12.87
CA ASP A 459 -35.49 32.60 12.74
C ASP A 459 -34.04 33.01 12.39
N ARG A 460 -33.06 32.13 12.63
CA ARG A 460 -31.68 32.30 12.17
C ARG A 460 -31.58 32.14 10.65
N LEU A 461 -32.26 31.12 10.10
CA LEU A 461 -32.30 30.87 8.65
C LEU A 461 -32.90 32.01 7.83
N ILE A 462 -33.91 32.71 8.35
CA ILE A 462 -34.47 33.90 7.66
C ILE A 462 -33.43 34.99 7.48
N SER A 463 -32.52 35.14 8.45
CA SER A 463 -31.52 36.22 8.41
C SER A 463 -30.40 35.93 7.42
N ALA A 464 -30.33 34.68 6.96
CA ALA A 464 -29.14 34.11 6.38
C ALA A 464 -29.32 33.68 4.92
N VAL A 465 -30.54 33.66 4.41
CA VAL A 465 -30.85 33.11 3.08
C VAL A 465 -31.72 34.10 2.32
N LYS A 466 -31.71 34.00 0.99
CA LYS A 466 -32.82 34.45 0.13
C LYS A 466 -34.15 34.00 0.74
N ILE A 467 -34.83 34.91 1.43
CA ILE A 467 -36.00 34.66 2.30
C ILE A 467 -37.03 33.77 1.60
N ASP A 468 -37.22 33.96 0.30
CA ASP A 468 -38.16 33.22 -0.54
C ASP A 468 -37.86 31.73 -0.64
N VAL A 469 -36.58 31.35 -0.70
CA VAL A 469 -36.14 29.95 -0.73
C VAL A 469 -36.49 29.29 0.61
N PHE A 470 -36.12 29.95 1.71
CA PHE A 470 -36.40 29.46 3.05
C PHE A 470 -37.91 29.34 3.31
N LEU A 471 -38.72 30.36 2.97
CA LEU A 471 -40.16 30.33 3.22
C LEU A 471 -40.86 29.22 2.44
N LYS A 472 -40.47 28.98 1.18
CA LYS A 472 -41.01 27.85 0.40
C LYS A 472 -40.71 26.50 1.06
N ILE A 473 -39.48 26.30 1.53
CA ILE A 473 -39.07 25.07 2.23
C ILE A 473 -39.85 24.93 3.54
N PHE A 474 -39.88 25.99 4.36
CA PHE A 474 -40.58 25.99 5.64
C PHE A 474 -42.06 25.68 5.47
N VAL A 475 -42.75 26.33 4.52
CA VAL A 475 -44.16 26.09 4.24
C VAL A 475 -44.38 24.63 3.83
N ASN A 476 -43.55 24.09 2.94
CA ASN A 476 -43.66 22.69 2.50
C ASN A 476 -43.53 21.70 3.67
N TYR A 477 -42.47 21.82 4.47
CA TYR A 477 -42.21 20.91 5.59
C TYR A 477 -43.16 21.10 6.76
N SER A 478 -43.58 22.33 7.03
CA SER A 478 -44.54 22.60 8.10
C SER A 478 -45.94 22.07 7.78
N GLN A 479 -46.27 21.74 6.52
CA GLN A 479 -47.53 21.07 6.22
C GLN A 479 -47.55 19.61 6.68
N SER A 480 -46.41 18.92 6.63
CA SER A 480 -46.27 17.51 7.00
C SER A 480 -45.81 17.30 8.44
N ASP A 481 -45.01 18.21 9.01
CA ASP A 481 -44.45 18.07 10.35
C ASP A 481 -44.99 19.12 11.35
N ALA A 482 -45.70 18.62 12.38
CA ALA A 482 -46.23 19.45 13.46
C ALA A 482 -45.15 20.15 14.29
N LYS A 483 -43.97 19.55 14.44
CA LYS A 483 -42.85 20.14 15.20
C LYS A 483 -42.34 21.39 14.50
N ILE A 484 -42.19 21.35 13.18
CA ILE A 484 -41.74 22.50 12.38
C ILE A 484 -42.74 23.66 12.49
N ARG A 485 -44.05 23.36 12.48
CA ARG A 485 -45.10 24.39 12.69
C ARG A 485 -44.95 25.15 14.00
N THR A 486 -44.38 24.54 15.04
CA THR A 486 -44.22 25.21 16.34
C THR A 486 -43.32 26.44 16.29
N HIS A 487 -42.45 26.54 15.27
CA HIS A 487 -41.54 27.67 15.08
C HIS A 487 -42.17 28.87 14.37
N LEU A 488 -43.38 28.74 13.80
CA LEU A 488 -44.04 29.81 13.04
C LEU A 488 -44.19 31.14 13.81
N PRO A 489 -44.52 31.18 15.11
CA PRO A 489 -44.61 32.44 15.85
C PRO A 489 -43.29 33.21 15.89
N ASP A 490 -42.16 32.52 16.06
CA ASP A 490 -40.84 33.15 16.10
C ASP A 490 -40.39 33.61 14.71
N LEU A 491 -40.76 32.82 13.69
CA LEU A 491 -40.61 33.20 12.29
C LEU A 491 -41.28 34.54 11.96
N ILE A 492 -42.54 34.70 12.39
CA ILE A 492 -43.33 35.91 12.16
C ILE A 492 -42.71 37.10 12.90
N LYS A 493 -42.29 36.92 14.17
CA LYS A 493 -41.57 37.98 14.91
C LYS A 493 -40.34 38.43 14.14
N LYS A 494 -39.60 37.49 13.56
CA LYS A 494 -38.38 37.79 12.83
C LYS A 494 -38.65 38.54 11.53
N LEU A 495 -39.61 38.09 10.70
CA LEU A 495 -40.02 38.80 9.47
C LEU A 495 -40.47 40.24 9.76
N ILE A 496 -41.23 40.44 10.84
CA ILE A 496 -41.63 41.76 11.32
C ILE A 496 -40.40 42.59 11.72
N LYS A 497 -39.47 42.01 12.49
CA LYS A 497 -38.25 42.70 12.94
C LYS A 497 -37.40 43.19 11.76
N ILE A 498 -37.32 42.42 10.68
CA ILE A 498 -36.57 42.77 9.46
C ILE A 498 -37.44 43.53 8.42
N LYS A 499 -38.67 43.91 8.78
CA LYS A 499 -39.61 44.69 7.96
C LYS A 499 -40.02 44.04 6.63
N GLN A 500 -40.01 42.71 6.56
CA GLN A 500 -40.43 41.92 5.39
C GLN A 500 -41.90 41.49 5.56
N TYR A 501 -42.80 42.47 5.62
CA TYR A 501 -44.21 42.24 5.99
C TYR A 501 -44.98 41.50 4.90
N GLU A 502 -44.72 41.82 3.64
CA GLU A 502 -45.32 41.23 2.46
C GLU A 502 -45.13 39.71 2.41
N LYS A 503 -44.02 39.21 2.94
CA LYS A 503 -43.68 37.78 3.02
C LYS A 503 -44.57 36.99 3.98
N LEU A 504 -45.30 37.65 4.87
CA LEU A 504 -46.26 36.97 5.75
C LEU A 504 -47.38 36.27 4.94
N ALA A 505 -47.74 36.77 3.76
CA ALA A 505 -48.74 36.13 2.90
C ALA A 505 -48.35 34.71 2.47
N GLU A 506 -47.05 34.45 2.29
CA GLU A 506 -46.53 33.11 1.91
C GLU A 506 -46.76 32.06 3.02
N LEU A 507 -47.00 32.49 4.26
CA LEU A 507 -47.22 31.61 5.42
C LEU A 507 -48.70 31.19 5.61
N CYS A 508 -49.64 31.75 4.83
CA CYS A 508 -51.06 31.41 4.89
C CYS A 508 -51.37 29.89 4.86
N PRO A 509 -50.69 29.06 4.03
CA PRO A 509 -50.94 27.62 4.01
C PRO A 509 -50.68 26.94 5.36
N VAL A 510 -49.73 27.46 6.15
CA VAL A 510 -49.36 26.92 7.46
C VAL A 510 -50.35 27.34 8.54
N VAL A 511 -50.87 28.57 8.45
CA VAL A 511 -51.85 29.13 9.40
C VAL A 511 -53.06 28.22 9.56
N ASN A 512 -53.54 27.66 8.46
CA ASN A 512 -54.70 26.76 8.43
C ASN A 512 -54.50 25.45 9.20
N GLN A 513 -53.27 25.14 9.63
CA GLN A 513 -52.93 23.92 10.38
C GLN A 513 -52.60 24.18 11.84
N LEU A 514 -52.57 25.43 12.28
CA LEU A 514 -52.20 25.81 13.65
C LEU A 514 -53.28 25.43 14.65
N ASP A 515 -52.86 25.22 15.90
CA ASP A 515 -53.76 25.11 17.04
C ASP A 515 -54.17 26.49 17.61
N ILE A 516 -55.14 26.49 18.52
CA ILE A 516 -55.70 27.73 19.08
C ILE A 516 -54.67 28.52 19.88
N LYS A 517 -53.70 27.86 20.52
CA LYS A 517 -52.66 28.49 21.32
C LYS A 517 -51.66 29.21 20.42
N GLN A 518 -51.25 28.56 19.33
CA GLN A 518 -50.37 29.13 18.31
C GLN A 518 -51.02 30.34 17.64
N VAL A 519 -52.29 30.23 17.19
CA VAL A 519 -53.02 31.34 16.56
C VAL A 519 -53.16 32.54 17.50
N LYS A 520 -53.51 32.31 18.78
CA LYS A 520 -53.57 33.38 19.79
C LYS A 520 -52.21 34.03 20.04
N THR A 521 -51.14 33.23 20.05
CA THR A 521 -49.77 33.73 20.22
C THR A 521 -49.37 34.63 19.06
N ILE A 522 -49.67 34.22 17.82
CA ILE A 522 -49.43 35.02 16.62
C ILE A 522 -50.24 36.32 16.66
N LYS A 523 -51.53 36.28 16.99
CA LYS A 523 -52.35 37.50 17.15
C LYS A 523 -51.70 38.51 18.10
N LYS A 524 -51.27 38.04 19.27
CA LYS A 524 -50.60 38.89 20.27
C LYS A 524 -49.29 39.49 19.77
N ILE A 525 -48.57 38.80 18.89
CA ILE A 525 -47.37 39.33 18.24
C ILE A 525 -47.73 40.46 17.25
N LEU A 526 -48.80 40.29 16.48
CA LEU A 526 -49.27 41.24 15.47
C LEU A 526 -49.95 42.48 16.06
N GLU A 527 -50.69 42.35 17.17
CA GLU A 527 -51.36 43.47 17.87
C GLU A 527 -50.38 44.58 18.29
N LYS A 528 -49.11 44.24 18.45
CA LYS A 528 -48.05 45.20 18.81
C LYS A 528 -47.47 45.96 17.62
N GLN A 529 -47.91 45.66 16.39
CA GLN A 529 -47.36 46.26 15.18
C GLN A 529 -48.28 47.38 14.67
N ALA A 530 -47.73 48.57 14.47
CA ALA A 530 -48.46 49.74 13.98
C ALA A 530 -48.57 49.80 12.44
N GLN A 531 -47.93 48.88 11.72
CA GLN A 531 -47.83 48.89 10.26
C GLN A 531 -48.91 48.04 9.58
N LYS A 532 -49.18 48.36 8.30
CA LYS A 532 -50.17 47.66 7.48
C LYS A 532 -49.64 46.24 7.16
N LEU A 533 -50.21 45.24 7.82
CA LEU A 533 -49.93 43.82 7.58
C LEU A 533 -50.71 43.33 6.34
N PRO A 534 -50.25 42.28 5.62
CA PRO A 534 -50.97 41.75 4.47
C PRO A 534 -52.39 41.28 4.86
N GLU A 535 -53.40 41.80 4.16
CA GLU A 535 -54.82 41.55 4.46
C GLU A 535 -55.15 40.05 4.35
N GLU A 536 -54.54 39.34 3.40
CA GLU A 536 -54.69 37.90 3.21
C GLU A 536 -54.23 37.09 4.43
N PHE A 537 -53.09 37.46 5.02
CA PHE A 537 -52.54 36.79 6.20
C PHE A 537 -53.42 37.01 7.43
N ILE A 538 -53.87 38.25 7.65
CA ILE A 538 -54.79 38.60 8.74
C ILE A 538 -56.12 37.87 8.60
N LYS A 539 -56.66 37.81 7.38
CA LYS A 539 -57.88 37.07 7.08
C LYS A 539 -57.71 35.58 7.39
N SER A 540 -56.67 34.93 6.88
CA SER A 540 -56.38 33.51 7.16
C SER A 540 -56.28 33.21 8.66
N LEU A 541 -55.62 34.10 9.43
CA LEU A 541 -55.49 33.97 10.88
C LEU A 541 -56.84 34.09 11.62
N ASN A 542 -57.69 35.03 11.22
CA ASN A 542 -59.01 35.24 11.79
C ASN A 542 -59.95 34.08 11.47
N ASP A 543 -59.97 33.63 10.22
CA ASP A 543 -60.77 32.50 9.76
C ASP A 543 -60.40 31.23 10.53
N ARG A 544 -59.10 30.97 10.71
CA ARG A 544 -58.63 29.84 11.51
C ARG A 544 -59.05 29.94 12.98
N LEU A 545 -58.96 31.12 13.59
CA LEU A 545 -59.37 31.32 14.98
C LEU A 545 -60.88 31.10 15.17
N ALA A 546 -61.70 31.62 14.26
CA ALA A 546 -63.15 31.45 14.27
C ALA A 546 -63.50 29.96 14.19
N PHE A 547 -62.92 29.25 13.21
CA PHE A 547 -63.08 27.81 13.03
C PHE A 547 -62.74 27.00 14.30
N LEU A 548 -61.59 27.29 14.92
CA LEU A 548 -61.15 26.61 16.14
C LEU A 548 -62.07 26.92 17.33
N THR A 549 -62.56 28.16 17.44
CA THR A 549 -63.45 28.60 18.53
C THR A 549 -64.83 27.95 18.41
N GLU A 550 -65.40 27.89 17.21
CA GLU A 550 -66.63 27.17 16.93
C GLU A 550 -66.48 25.69 17.25
N SER A 551 -65.41 25.05 16.77
CA SER A 551 -65.12 23.64 17.05
C SER A 551 -65.02 23.32 18.56
N THR A 552 -64.49 24.25 19.37
CA THR A 552 -64.45 24.09 20.83
C THR A 552 -65.82 24.27 21.50
N LYS A 553 -66.67 25.19 21.01
CA LYS A 553 -68.05 25.35 21.51
C LYS A 553 -68.88 24.10 21.24
N THR A 554 -68.75 23.51 20.06
CA THR A 554 -69.47 22.28 19.67
C THR A 554 -69.01 21.03 20.45
N LYS A 555 -67.75 20.99 20.91
CA LYS A 555 -67.26 19.94 21.81
C LYS A 555 -67.79 20.09 23.23
N ASN A 556 -67.99 21.32 23.71
CA ASN A 556 -68.51 21.59 25.06
C ASN A 556 -70.05 21.49 25.15
N SER A 557 -70.78 21.64 24.03
CA SER A 557 -72.24 21.45 23.99
C SER A 557 -72.67 19.98 23.91
N LYS A 558 -71.75 19.05 23.58
CA LYS A 558 -71.92 17.63 23.83
C LYS A 558 -71.61 17.35 25.31
N GLY A 559 -72.63 17.49 26.17
CA GLY A 559 -72.57 17.18 27.60
C GLY A 559 -72.01 15.77 27.91
N PRO A 560 -71.68 15.48 29.17
CA PRO A 560 -70.90 14.31 29.55
C PRO A 560 -71.68 13.00 29.33
N VAL A 561 -71.47 12.35 28.18
CA VAL A 561 -71.91 10.96 27.95
C VAL A 561 -71.07 9.95 28.78
N LYS A 562 -70.12 10.42 29.59
CA LYS A 562 -69.28 9.57 30.46
C LYS A 562 -70.01 8.90 31.64
N ASN A 563 -71.33 9.10 31.81
CA ASN A 563 -72.12 8.34 32.79
C ASN A 563 -72.95 7.18 32.21
N PHE A 564 -72.93 6.91 30.89
CA PHE A 564 -73.79 5.85 30.31
C PHE A 564 -73.13 4.49 30.06
N LEU A 565 -71.79 4.37 30.16
CA LEU A 565 -71.08 3.11 29.89
C LEU A 565 -70.51 2.37 31.13
N LYS A 566 -70.84 2.82 32.36
CA LYS A 566 -70.54 2.08 33.59
C LYS A 566 -71.68 1.16 34.09
N LYS A 567 -72.76 0.96 33.32
CA LYS A 567 -73.97 0.23 33.75
C LYS A 567 -74.30 -1.07 33.00
N PHE A 568 -73.43 -1.57 32.12
CA PHE A 568 -73.59 -2.90 31.53
C PHE A 568 -72.33 -3.75 31.79
N LYS A 569 -72.30 -4.35 32.98
CA LYS A 569 -71.70 -5.67 33.21
C LYS A 569 -72.83 -6.68 32.99
N PHE A 570 -72.70 -7.51 31.96
CA PHE A 570 -73.19 -8.87 31.91
C PHE A 570 -72.06 -9.73 31.36
#